data_AF-A0A6M3K6K2-F1
#
_entry.id   AF-A0A6M3K6K2-F1
#
_cell.length_a   1.000
_cell.length_b   1.000
_cell.length_c   1.000
_cell.angle_alpha   90.00
_cell.angle_beta   90.00
_cell.angle_gamma   90.00
#
_symmetry.space_group_name_H-M   'P 1'
#
loop_
_entity.id
_entity.type
_entity.pdbx_description
1 polymer ?
#
loop_
_entity_poly.entity_id
_entity_poly.type
_entity_poly.pdbx_seq_one_letter_code
_entity_poly.pdbx_strand_id
1 'polypeptide(L)' 'MTGTTNFNGATVDGTTGPDGHVLVIRSTSTLTMTDGGNIQCQGNFTFNSLYDTVMLMGYGGGWVELSRADNV' A
#
# COMPACT_ATOMS: atom_id res chain seq x y z
N MET A 1 14.13 -9.57 9.13
CA MET A 1 14.52 -9.17 7.76
C MET A 1 13.74 -7.92 7.43
N THR A 2 14.41 -6.81 7.12
CA THR A 2 13.76 -5.59 6.60
C THR A 2 14.28 -5.39 5.18
N GLY A 3 13.38 -5.44 4.20
CA GLY A 3 13.68 -5.19 2.81
C GLY A 3 12.90 -3.97 2.35
N THR A 4 13.59 -2.94 1.87
CA THR A 4 12.98 -1.83 1.16
C THR A 4 12.67 -2.29 -0.25
N THR A 5 11.40 -2.35 -0.63
CA THR A 5 10.96 -2.57 -2.02
C THR A 5 10.50 -1.22 -2.58
N ASN A 6 11.26 -0.68 -3.54
CA ASN A 6 10.88 0.50 -4.29
C ASN A 6 9.95 0.08 -5.43
N PHE A 7 8.66 0.43 -5.35
CA PHE A 7 7.70 0.13 -6.41
C PHE A 7 7.56 1.34 -7.33
N ASN A 8 8.39 1.42 -8.37
CA ASN A 8 8.17 2.34 -9.49
C ASN A 8 7.46 1.58 -10.60
N GLY A 9 6.13 1.75 -10.72
CA GLY A 9 5.33 1.12 -11.77
C GLY A 9 5.21 -0.41 -11.69
N ALA A 10 5.21 -0.97 -10.48
CA ALA A 10 5.11 -2.41 -10.27
C ALA A 10 3.68 -2.82 -9.89
N THR A 11 3.08 -3.74 -10.67
CA THR A 11 2.00 -4.58 -10.17
C THR A 11 2.60 -5.49 -9.10
N VAL A 12 2.26 -5.24 -7.83
CA VAL A 12 2.60 -6.17 -6.76
C VAL A 12 1.57 -7.29 -6.79
N ASP A 13 1.80 -8.28 -7.64
CA ASP A 13 1.13 -9.57 -7.54
C ASP A 13 1.86 -10.40 -6.46
N GLY A 14 1.80 -9.88 -5.24
CA GLY A 14 2.50 -10.40 -4.09
C GLY A 14 1.49 -10.98 -3.12
N THR A 15 1.43 -12.31 -3.11
CA THR A 15 1.09 -13.20 -1.99
C THR A 15 0.51 -12.49 -0.76
N THR A 16 -0.76 -12.79 -0.45
CA THR A 16 -1.41 -12.65 0.86
C THR A 16 -0.47 -12.17 1.97
N GLY A 17 -0.58 -10.91 2.40
CA GLY A 17 0.23 -10.41 3.50
C GLY A 17 0.08 -11.34 4.71
N PRO A 18 1.18 -11.85 5.31
CA PRO A 18 1.07 -12.73 6.47
C PRO A 18 0.29 -12.01 7.57
N ASP A 19 -0.68 -12.70 8.16
CA ASP A 19 -1.63 -12.09 9.08
C ASP A 19 -0.92 -11.33 10.22
N GLY A 20 -1.37 -10.11 10.49
CA GLY A 20 -0.82 -9.23 11.51
C GLY A 20 0.45 -8.45 11.09
N HIS A 21 1.00 -8.69 9.90
CA HIS A 21 2.11 -7.88 9.40
C HIS A 21 1.64 -6.53 8.89
N VAL A 22 2.44 -5.50 9.16
CA VAL A 22 2.19 -4.14 8.70
C VAL A 22 3.12 -3.80 7.53
N LEU A 23 2.54 -3.26 6.47
CA LEU A 23 3.24 -2.63 5.36
C LEU A 23 2.96 -1.12 5.38
N VAL A 24 4.02 -0.31 5.37
CA VAL A 24 3.92 1.14 5.23
C VAL A 24 4.52 1.53 3.89
N ILE A 25 3.70 2.15 3.04
CA ILE A 25 4.15 2.71 1.76
C ILE A 25 4.21 4.22 1.93
N ARG A 26 5.29 4.82 1.44
CA ARG A 26 5.50 6.27 1.44
C ARG A 26 5.84 6.71 0.03
N SER A 27 5.08 7.66 -0.50
CA SER A 27 5.29 8.17 -1.84
C SER A 27 6.59 8.98 -1.93
N THR A 28 7.27 8.85 -3.07
CA THR A 28 8.39 9.73 -3.48
C THR A 28 8.05 10.49 -4.75
N SER A 29 6.81 10.37 -5.22
CA SER A 29 6.23 11.02 -6.39
C SER A 29 4.72 10.86 -6.33
N THR A 30 4.01 11.66 -7.13
CA THR A 30 2.58 11.41 -7.40
C THR A 30 2.42 10.04 -8.07
N LEU A 31 1.55 9.18 -7.52
CA LEU A 31 1.33 7.81 -7.99
C LEU A 31 -0.10 7.38 -7.70
N THR A 32 -0.78 6.78 -8.68
CA THR A 32 -2.06 6.11 -8.44
C THR A 32 -1.83 4.61 -8.26
N MET A 33 -2.23 4.10 -7.10
CA MET A 33 -2.22 2.67 -6.79
C MET A 33 -3.59 2.09 -7.15
N THR A 34 -3.58 1.10 -8.04
CA THR A 34 -4.79 0.38 -8.45
C THR A 34 -4.90 -0.88 -7.60
N ASP A 35 -6.04 -1.06 -6.94
CA ASP A 35 -6.32 -2.31 -6.24
C ASP A 35 -6.73 -3.38 -7.27
N GLY A 36 -5.99 -4.51 -7.27
CA GLY A 36 -6.31 -5.69 -8.06
C GLY A 36 -7.31 -6.65 -7.40
N GLY A 37 -7.92 -6.26 -6.28
CA GLY A 37 -8.80 -7.07 -5.44
C GLY A 37 -8.11 -7.74 -4.25
N ASN A 38 -6.84 -7.41 -3.98
CA ASN A 38 -6.08 -7.96 -2.86
C ASN A 38 -5.95 -6.96 -1.70
N ILE A 39 -6.22 -5.68 -1.96
CA ILE A 39 -6.25 -4.63 -0.95
C ILE A 39 -7.72 -4.33 -0.64
N GLN A 40 -8.16 -4.63 0.59
CA GLN A 40 -9.48 -4.30 1.10
C GLN A 40 -9.57 -2.80 1.45
N CYS A 41 -9.41 -1.95 0.44
CA CYS A 41 -9.66 -0.51 0.50
C CYS A 41 -10.90 -0.15 -0.34
N GLN A 42 -11.48 1.03 -0.12
CA GLN A 42 -12.61 1.54 -0.92
C GLN A 42 -12.15 1.96 -2.35
N GLY A 43 -11.62 1.00 -3.12
CA GLY A 43 -11.10 1.21 -4.47
C GLY A 43 -9.68 1.79 -4.51
N ASN A 44 -9.30 2.28 -5.69
CA ASN A 44 -7.98 2.86 -5.94
C ASN A 44 -7.66 4.01 -4.99
N PHE A 45 -6.39 4.21 -4.67
CA PHE A 45 -5.92 5.37 -3.92
C PHE A 45 -4.76 6.05 -4.65
N THR A 46 -4.71 7.37 -4.54
CA THR A 46 -3.71 8.21 -5.21
C THR A 46 -2.88 8.93 -4.17
N PHE A 47 -1.55 8.81 -4.30
CA PHE A 47 -0.60 9.71 -3.66
C PHE A 47 -0.47 10.96 -4.53
N ASN A 48 -0.86 12.10 -3.98
CA ASN A 48 -0.88 13.39 -4.67
C ASN A 48 0.36 14.23 -4.34
N SER A 49 0.98 14.00 -3.19
CA SER A 49 2.16 14.72 -2.71
C SER A 49 3.33 13.78 -2.44
N LEU A 50 4.51 14.38 -2.23
CA LEU A 50 5.66 13.68 -1.70
C LEU A 50 5.40 13.35 -0.23
N TYR A 51 5.76 12.13 0.17
CA TYR A 51 5.61 11.64 1.53
C TYR A 51 4.18 11.35 2.00
N ASP A 52 3.22 11.28 1.08
CA ASP A 52 1.94 10.63 1.37
C ASP A 52 2.19 9.20 1.82
N THR A 53 1.38 8.73 2.77
CA THR A 53 1.54 7.38 3.30
C THR A 53 0.23 6.61 3.32
N VAL A 54 0.35 5.30 3.14
CA VAL A 54 -0.71 4.34 3.45
C VAL A 54 -0.11 3.24 4.31
N MET A 55 -0.87 2.82 5.31
CA MET A 55 -0.54 1.70 6.18
C MET A 55 -1.54 0.57 5.91
N LEU A 56 -1.01 -0.61 5.58
CA LEU A 56 -1.77 -1.81 5.30
C LEU A 56 -1.42 -2.89 6.33
N MET A 57 -2.38 -3.76 6.64
CA MET A 57 -2.18 -4.94 7.48
C MET A 57 -2.58 -6.20 6.74
N GLY A 58 -1.73 -7.23 6.77
CA GLY A 58 -2.09 -8.56 6.31
C GLY A 58 -3.21 -9.13 7.19
N TYR A 59 -4.34 -9.50 6.59
CA TYR A 59 -5.44 -10.13 7.30
C TYR A 59 -6.28 -10.99 6.35
N GLY A 60 -6.44 -12.27 6.70
CA GLY A 60 -7.39 -13.17 6.02
C GLY A 60 -7.05 -13.40 4.55
N GLY A 61 -5.76 -13.37 4.20
CA GLY A 61 -5.30 -13.54 2.82
C GLY A 61 -5.31 -12.27 1.98
N GLY A 62 -5.66 -11.11 2.54
CA GLY A 62 -5.59 -9.82 1.85
C GLY A 62 -4.84 -8.77 2.67
N TRP A 63 -4.84 -7.54 2.15
CA TRP A 63 -4.31 -6.35 2.83
C TRP A 63 -5.45 -5.44 3.23
N VAL A 64 -5.65 -5.19 4.52
CA VAL A 64 -6.63 -4.23 5.02
C VAL A 64 -5.96 -2.87 5.18
N GLU A 65 -6.58 -1.81 4.67
CA GLU A 65 -6.11 -0.46 4.96
C GLU A 65 -6.39 -0.09 6.42
N LEU A 66 -5.35 0.33 7.12
CA LEU A 66 -5.46 0.84 8.49
C LEU A 66 -5.53 2.35 8.53
N SER A 67 -4.74 3.02 7.69
CA SER A 67 -4.69 4.48 7.64
C SER A 67 -4.12 4.99 6.32
N ARG A 68 -4.49 6.22 6.00
CA ARG A 68 -3.91 7.03 4.93
C ARG A 68 -3.63 8.43 5.45
N ALA A 69 -2.52 9.02 5.02
CA ALA A 69 -2.21 10.42 5.27
C ALA A 69 -1.85 11.10 3.96
N ASP A 70 -2.61 12.14 3.64
CA ASP A 70 -2.36 13.07 2.53
C ASP A 70 -1.59 14.25 3.10
N ASN A 71 -0.39 14.47 2.57
CA ASN A 71 0.53 15.48 3.06
C ASN A 71 0.52 16.68 2.10
N VAL A 72 -0.52 17.51 2.24
CA VAL A 72 -0.75 18.73 1.43
C VAL A 72 0.12 19.89 1.90
#